data_AF-A0A0M0GC85-F1
#
_entry.id   AF-A0A0M0GC85-F1
#
_cell.length_a   1.000
_cell.length_b   1.000
_cell.length_c   1.000
_cell.angle_alpha   90.00
_cell.angle_beta   90.00
_cell.angle_gamma   90.00
#
_symmetry.space_group_name_H-M   'P 1'
#
loop_
_entity.id
_entity.type
_entity.pdbx_description
1 polymer ?
#
loop_
_entity_poly.entity_id
_entity_poly.type
_entity_poly.pdbx_seq_one_letter_code
_entity_poly.pdbx_strand_id
1 'polypeptide(L)'
;MLEGNTIKFGHGTVLVYSSQLTRKVILEFIQPPKPVGKLIKEDIEDVVVLDSITFDYGKDMKPFYEELQQVSENNTILEFRGYVFDFSNYNPASVEVLMGGFKRAITGNTLTLAC
;
A
#
# COMPACT_ATOMS: atom_id res chain seq x y z
N MET A 1 5.19 2.70 7.96
CA MET A 1 5.03 3.86 8.87
C MET A 1 5.24 5.13 8.06
N LEU A 2 4.40 6.15 8.21
CA LEU A 2 4.63 7.45 7.57
C LEU A 2 5.47 8.34 8.50
N GLU A 3 6.60 8.84 8.00
CA GLU A 3 7.44 9.84 8.65
C GLU A 3 7.57 11.04 7.70
N GLY A 4 6.81 12.11 7.96
CA GLY A 4 6.74 13.24 7.03
C GLY A 4 6.10 12.81 5.71
N ASN A 5 6.87 12.85 4.62
CA ASN A 5 6.44 12.35 3.31
C ASN A 5 7.04 10.97 2.96
N THR A 6 7.76 10.34 3.88
CA THR A 6 8.41 9.04 3.65
C THR A 6 7.59 7.90 4.26
N ILE A 7 7.16 6.99 3.42
CA ILE A 7 6.50 5.73 3.75
C ILE A 7 7.57 4.66 3.88
N LYS A 8 7.84 4.22 5.11
CA LYS A 8 8.74 3.11 5.38
C LYS A 8 8.00 1.79 5.38
N PHE A 9 8.35 0.94 4.41
CA PHE A 9 7.91 -0.45 4.29
C PHE A 9 8.81 -1.37 5.14
N GLY A 10 8.26 -2.45 5.69
CA GLY A 10 8.94 -3.39 6.58
C GLY A 10 8.81 -3.09 8.08
N HIS A 11 8.04 -2.07 8.47
CA HIS A 11 7.95 -1.58 9.86
C HIS A 11 6.52 -1.62 10.44
N GLY A 12 5.56 -2.23 9.73
CA GLY A 12 4.18 -2.34 10.21
C GLY A 12 3.29 -3.12 9.26
N THR A 13 1.99 -2.82 9.25
CA THR A 13 1.05 -3.33 8.25
C THR A 13 0.36 -2.16 7.57
N VAL A 14 0.37 -2.16 6.24
CA VAL A 14 -0.40 -1.27 5.38
C VAL A 14 -1.65 -2.00 4.93
N LEU A 15 -2.76 -1.30 4.89
CA LEU A 15 -4.07 -1.70 4.41
C LEU A 15 -4.29 -1.01 3.06
N VAL A 16 -4.37 -1.76 1.97
CA VAL A 16 -4.57 -1.21 0.61
C VAL A 16 -5.98 -1.50 0.14
N TYR A 17 -6.79 -0.49 -0.12
CA TYR A 17 -8.12 -0.71 -0.66
C TYR A 17 -8.54 0.34 -1.67
N SER A 18 -9.50 -0.03 -2.52
CA SER A 18 -10.12 0.85 -3.49
C SER A 18 -11.54 1.18 -3.08
N SER A 19 -11.94 2.42 -3.28
CA SER A 19 -13.36 2.79 -3.33
C SER A 19 -13.77 3.00 -4.78
N GLN A 20 -14.68 2.17 -5.29
CA GLN A 20 -15.26 2.35 -6.61
C GLN A 20 -16.09 3.64 -6.69
N LEU A 21 -16.80 3.99 -5.61
CA LEU A 21 -17.63 5.19 -5.54
C LEU A 21 -16.79 6.47 -5.69
N THR A 22 -15.66 6.54 -4.97
CA THR A 22 -14.82 7.75 -4.99
C THR A 22 -13.68 7.66 -5.99
N ARG A 23 -13.55 6.55 -6.73
CA ARG A 23 -12.45 6.26 -7.67
C ARG A 23 -11.08 6.59 -7.07
N LYS A 24 -10.84 6.05 -5.88
CA LYS A 24 -9.61 6.26 -5.12
C LYS A 24 -9.04 4.93 -4.66
N VAL A 25 -7.72 4.89 -4.49
CA VAL A 25 -7.05 3.84 -3.72
C VAL A 25 -6.40 4.47 -2.51
N ILE A 26 -6.55 3.80 -1.38
CA ILE A 26 -6.13 4.30 -0.08
C ILE A 26 -5.17 3.27 0.51
N LEU A 27 -4.03 3.76 1.00
CA LEU A 27 -3.06 3.02 1.79
C LEU A 27 -3.17 3.51 3.22
N GLU A 28 -3.60 2.66 4.14
CA GLU A 28 -3.73 2.97 5.57
C GLU A 28 -2.69 2.21 6.38
N PHE A 29 -1.94 2.89 7.24
CA PHE A 29 -1.02 2.23 8.16
C PHE A 29 -1.78 1.88 9.42
N ILE A 30 -1.76 0.62 9.86
CA ILE A 30 -2.61 0.15 10.95
C ILE A 30 -1.82 -0.40 12.15
N GLN A 31 -2.43 -0.33 13.34
CA GLN A 31 -1.98 -1.02 14.56
C GLN A 31 -3.16 -1.71 15.28
N PRO A 32 -2.96 -2.87 15.92
CA PRO A 32 -1.75 -3.69 15.87
C PRO A 32 -1.53 -4.32 14.48
N PRO A 33 -0.30 -4.74 14.14
CA PRO A 33 -0.02 -5.42 12.87
C PRO A 33 -0.91 -6.66 12.68
N LYS A 34 -1.39 -6.89 11.46
CA LYS A 34 -2.23 -8.03 11.10
C LYS A 34 -1.50 -9.00 10.15
N PRO A 35 -1.90 -10.29 10.08
CA PRO A 35 -1.23 -11.27 9.22
C PRO A 35 -1.26 -10.91 7.73
N VAL A 36 -0.11 -11.02 7.08
CA VAL A 36 0.09 -10.72 5.65
C VAL A 36 -0.65 -11.72 4.76
N GLY A 37 -1.14 -11.27 3.59
CA GLY A 37 -1.77 -12.09 2.55
C GLY A 37 -3.24 -12.44 2.77
N LYS A 38 -3.86 -12.06 3.90
CA LYS A 38 -5.26 -12.37 4.20
C LYS A 38 -6.21 -11.28 3.68
N LEU A 39 -7.21 -11.69 2.93
CA LEU A 39 -8.38 -10.88 2.60
C LEU A 39 -9.21 -10.69 3.87
N ILE A 40 -9.27 -9.46 4.39
CA ILE A 40 -10.13 -9.11 5.51
C ILE A 40 -11.44 -8.58 4.92
N LYS A 41 -12.49 -9.42 4.91
CA LYS A 41 -13.84 -9.00 4.50
C LYS A 41 -14.64 -8.44 5.68
N GLU A 42 -14.31 -8.85 6.90
CA GLU A 42 -15.02 -8.51 8.15
C GLU A 42 -13.97 -8.39 9.28
N ASP A 43 -14.23 -7.52 10.26
CA ASP A 43 -13.42 -7.16 11.45
C ASP A 43 -12.12 -6.34 11.26
N ILE A 44 -12.30 -5.07 10.89
CA ILE A 44 -11.32 -3.98 11.07
C ILE A 44 -11.52 -3.28 12.44
N GLU A 45 -12.52 -3.67 13.24
CA GLU A 45 -12.90 -2.96 14.48
C GLU A 45 -11.77 -2.89 15.52
N ASP A 46 -10.82 -3.84 15.49
CA ASP A 46 -9.67 -3.90 16.38
C ASP A 46 -8.40 -3.21 15.85
N VAL A 47 -8.47 -2.46 14.74
CA VAL A 47 -7.31 -1.74 14.21
C VAL A 47 -7.49 -0.23 14.22
N VAL A 48 -6.44 0.45 14.65
CA VAL A 48 -6.30 1.90 14.59
C VAL A 48 -5.55 2.25 13.33
N VAL A 49 -6.15 3.09 12.48
CA VAL A 49 -5.44 3.74 11.36
C VAL A 49 -4.55 4.83 11.94
N LEU A 50 -3.25 4.65 11.79
CA LEU A 50 -2.23 5.60 12.20
C LEU A 50 -2.07 6.72 11.18
N ASP A 51 -2.13 6.39 9.90
CA ASP A 51 -1.96 7.34 8.80
C ASP A 51 -2.59 6.79 7.50
N SER A 52 -2.85 7.66 6.54
CA SER A 52 -3.45 7.27 5.26
C SER A 52 -2.95 8.10 4.09
N ILE A 53 -2.79 7.46 2.92
CA ILE A 53 -2.43 8.12 1.68
C ILE A 53 -3.44 7.72 0.61
N THR A 54 -3.89 8.71 -0.16
CA THR A 54 -4.93 8.53 -1.16
C THR A 54 -4.40 8.85 -2.56
N PHE A 55 -4.67 7.94 -3.48
CA PHE A 55 -4.33 8.06 -4.91
C PHE A 55 -5.59 8.11 -5.76
N ASP A 56 -5.56 8.90 -6.83
CA ASP A 56 -6.63 8.94 -7.81
C ASP A 56 -6.57 7.70 -8.72
N TYR A 57 -7.69 7.01 -8.85
CA TYR A 57 -7.75 5.77 -9.62
C TYR A 57 -7.42 5.97 -11.11
N GLY A 58 -7.92 7.04 -11.72
CA GLY A 58 -7.77 7.27 -13.15
C GLY A 58 -6.39 7.82 -13.53
N LYS A 59 -5.77 8.57 -12.62
CA LYS A 59 -4.52 9.30 -12.89
C LYS A 59 -3.28 8.63 -12.32
N ASP A 60 -3.40 8.01 -11.15
CA ASP A 60 -2.23 7.61 -10.37
C ASP A 60 -2.00 6.10 -10.36
N MET A 61 -3.05 5.27 -10.53
CA MET A 61 -2.93 3.81 -10.49
C MET A 61 -1.91 3.22 -11.44
N LYS A 62 -2.08 3.50 -12.74
CA LYS A 62 -1.22 2.90 -13.77
C LYS A 62 0.24 3.38 -13.64
N PRO A 63 0.50 4.70 -13.54
CA PRO A 63 1.86 5.18 -13.33
C PRO A 63 2.49 4.61 -12.06
N PHE A 64 1.77 4.60 -10.93
CA PHE A 64 2.31 4.06 -9.68
C PHE A 64 2.63 2.56 -9.77
N TYR A 65 1.79 1.78 -10.44
CA TYR A 65 2.06 0.37 -10.67
C TYR A 65 3.32 0.15 -11.52
N GLU A 66 3.51 0.94 -12.58
CA GLU A 66 4.70 0.89 -13.43
C GLU A 66 5.98 1.26 -12.65
N GLU A 67 5.91 2.26 -11.78
CA GLU A 67 7.00 2.64 -10.87
C GLU A 67 7.31 1.51 -9.87
N LEU A 68 6.28 0.90 -9.26
CA LEU A 68 6.46 -0.23 -8.33
C LEU A 68 7.18 -1.42 -8.97
N GLN A 69 7.00 -1.67 -10.26
CA GLN A 69 7.71 -2.73 -10.98
C GLN A 69 9.22 -2.49 -11.09
N GLN A 70 9.69 -1.27 -10.86
CA GLN A 70 11.12 -0.91 -10.88
C GLN A 70 11.79 -1.08 -9.50
N VAL A 71 11.01 -1.34 -8.45
CA VAL A 71 11.53 -1.55 -7.09
C VAL A 71 12.28 -2.88 -7.04
N SER A 72 13.52 -2.86 -6.55
CA SER A 72 14.37 -4.03 -6.42
C SER A 72 15.35 -3.86 -5.26
N GLU A 73 16.14 -4.89 -4.93
CA GLU A 73 17.20 -4.80 -3.91
C GLU A 73 18.21 -3.66 -4.18
N ASN A 74 18.43 -3.31 -5.45
CA ASN A 74 19.34 -2.24 -5.85
C ASN A 74 18.63 -0.90 -6.07
N ASN A 75 17.30 -0.88 -5.98
CA ASN A 75 16.45 0.30 -6.16
C ASN A 75 15.28 0.22 -5.18
N THR A 76 15.58 0.51 -3.91
CA THR A 76 14.62 0.34 -2.81
C THR A 76 13.82 1.61 -2.51
N ILE A 77 14.12 2.72 -3.17
CA ILE A 77 13.45 4.00 -2.93
C ILE A 77 12.67 4.38 -4.17
N LEU A 78 11.39 4.66 -4.01
CA LEU A 78 10.50 5.10 -5.08
C LEU A 78 9.87 6.44 -4.70
N GLU A 79 9.98 7.43 -5.57
CA GLU A 79 9.33 8.72 -5.35
C GLU A 79 8.08 8.83 -6.22
N PHE A 80 6.93 9.08 -5.61
CA PHE A 80 5.69 9.23 -6.34
C PHE A 80 4.78 10.27 -5.69
N ARG A 81 4.35 11.26 -6.49
CA ARG A 81 3.44 12.35 -6.04
C ARG A 81 3.91 13.09 -4.78
N GLY A 82 5.22 13.24 -4.62
CA GLY A 82 5.83 13.91 -3.45
C GLY A 82 5.97 13.03 -2.21
N TYR A 83 5.54 11.76 -2.28
CA TYR A 83 5.81 10.75 -1.28
C TYR A 83 7.04 9.93 -1.66
N VAL A 84 7.83 9.56 -0.66
CA VAL A 84 8.96 8.63 -0.79
C VAL A 84 8.52 7.29 -0.24
N PHE A 85 8.57 6.25 -1.06
CA PHE A 85 8.29 4.87 -0.69
C PHE A 85 9.63 4.18 -0.44
N ASP A 86 9.94 4.00 0.83
CA ASP A 86 11.20 3.45 1.32
C ASP A 86 11.03 1.95 1.60
N PHE A 87 11.56 1.13 0.69
CA PHE A 87 11.67 -0.32 0.80
C PHE A 87 13.07 -0.75 1.23
N SER A 88 13.88 0.08 1.90
CA SER A 88 15.25 -0.27 2.28
C SER A 88 15.37 -1.52 3.15
N ASN A 89 14.30 -1.91 3.85
CA ASN A 89 14.16 -3.25 4.41
C ASN A 89 13.49 -4.19 3.39
N TYR A 90 14.12 -4.33 2.22
CA TYR A 90 13.50 -4.90 1.03
C TYR A 90 13.06 -6.33 1.28
N ASN A 91 11.75 -6.55 1.13
CA ASN A 91 11.16 -7.87 1.09
C ASN A 91 10.37 -7.98 -0.22
N PRO A 92 10.80 -8.84 -1.16
CA PRO A 92 10.10 -9.00 -2.44
C PRO A 92 8.63 -9.39 -2.25
N ALA A 93 8.31 -10.14 -1.19
CA ALA A 93 6.93 -10.48 -0.87
C ALA A 93 6.09 -9.25 -0.53
N SER A 94 6.67 -8.20 0.08
CA SER A 94 5.94 -6.95 0.40
C SER A 94 5.61 -6.15 -0.84
N VAL A 95 6.52 -6.10 -1.83
CA VAL A 95 6.29 -5.45 -3.13
C VAL A 95 5.23 -6.21 -3.92
N GLU A 96 5.35 -7.55 -4.02
CA GLU A 96 4.37 -8.39 -4.69
C GLU A 96 2.98 -8.26 -4.10
N VAL A 97 2.90 -8.21 -2.76
CA VAL A 97 1.67 -8.05 -2.02
C VAL A 97 1.06 -6.67 -2.26
N LEU A 98 1.86 -5.59 -2.28
CA LEU A 98 1.38 -4.25 -2.62
C LEU A 98 0.83 -4.21 -4.05
N MET A 99 1.58 -4.76 -5.01
CA MET A 99 1.14 -4.86 -6.40
C MET A 99 -0.15 -5.70 -6.55
N GLY A 100 -0.25 -6.81 -5.81
CA GLY A 100 -1.44 -7.65 -5.73
C GLY A 100 -2.63 -6.92 -5.11
N GLY A 101 -2.38 -6.12 -4.07
CA GLY A 101 -3.28 -5.13 -3.46
C GLY A 101 -3.86 -4.20 -4.49
N PHE A 102 -3.00 -3.48 -5.21
CA PHE A 102 -3.39 -2.54 -6.24
C PHE A 102 -4.19 -3.23 -7.36
N LYS A 103 -3.72 -4.38 -7.87
CA LYS A 103 -4.43 -5.12 -8.92
C LYS A 103 -5.83 -5.59 -8.49
N ARG A 104 -6.02 -5.97 -7.22
CA ARG A 104 -7.33 -6.43 -6.70
C ARG A 104 -8.24 -5.28 -6.28
N ALA A 105 -7.67 -4.20 -5.76
CA ALA A 105 -8.36 -2.94 -5.57
C ALA A 105 -8.90 -2.42 -6.92
N ILE A 106 -8.10 -2.53 -7.98
CA ILE A 106 -8.54 -2.26 -9.36
C ILE A 106 -9.74 -3.10 -9.81
N THR A 107 -9.85 -4.34 -9.34
CA THR A 107 -10.99 -5.22 -9.67
C THR A 107 -12.17 -5.10 -8.70
N GLY A 108 -12.16 -4.15 -7.75
CA GLY A 108 -13.28 -3.88 -6.85
C GLY A 108 -13.30 -4.68 -5.55
N ASN A 109 -12.21 -5.35 -5.20
CA ASN A 109 -12.07 -6.02 -3.91
C ASN A 109 -11.18 -5.18 -3.00
N THR A 110 -11.75 -4.60 -1.94
CA THR A 110 -11.04 -3.97 -0.81
C THR A 110 -9.98 -4.94 -0.32
N LEU A 111 -8.68 -4.61 -0.44
CA LEU A 111 -7.66 -5.60 -0.11
C LEU A 111 -7.16 -5.56 1.32
N THR A 112 -6.61 -4.53 1.91
CA THR A 112 -5.52 -4.68 2.92
C THR A 112 -4.25 -5.19 2.25
N LEU A 113 -3.09 -4.60 2.54
CA LEU A 113 -1.75 -5.18 2.56
C LEU A 113 -0.60 -4.27 2.05
N ALA A 114 0.44 -4.10 2.88
CA ALA A 114 1.88 -4.34 2.60
C ALA A 114 2.72 -3.91 3.83
N CYS A 115 3.86 -4.54 4.13
CA CYS A 115 4.70 -4.17 5.29
C CYS A 115 5.30 -2.78 5.14
#